data_AF-A0A947RSF3-F1
#
_entry.id   AF-A0A947RSF3-F1
#
_cell.length_a   1.000
_cell.length_b   1.000
_cell.length_c   1.000
_cell.angle_alpha   90.00
_cell.angle_beta   90.00
_cell.angle_gamma   90.00
#
_symmetry.space_group_name_H-M   'P 1'
#
loop_
_entity.id
_entity.type
_entity.pdbx_description
1 polymer ?
#
loop_
_entity_poly.entity_id
_entity_poly.type
_entity_poly.pdbx_seq_one_letter_code
_entity_poly.pdbx_strand_id
1 'polypeptide(L)'
;ATGKPGVVHFIGGLSKQLSDRLETTATLADAAHAALTRADIEIGHTAGLSDSSASVGLSSQGVTATGASAIAGARIVGLYCGGTLCQEAWNILHQAGFDVRSNVAGKSAKKIHPDERETGHVVWDLGDDAFTVGKPHPMIEPSLRDSRVAQAGKDPTVGVILADCVIGYGAHENPAASLAEAANQASKSARESNRMPAILVASVTGTDEDPQNLHRQREILEAAGVIVAPSNAAAARWVVDWMKGKAS
;
A
#
# COMPACT_ATOMS: atom_id res chain seq x y z
N ALA A 1 -1.45 31.46 -15.50
CA ALA A 1 -0.85 30.12 -15.72
C ALA A 1 0.67 30.29 -15.80
N THR A 2 1.46 29.39 -15.20
CA THR A 2 2.92 29.53 -15.06
C THR A 2 3.71 29.34 -16.37
N GLY A 3 3.08 28.83 -17.42
CA GLY A 3 3.69 28.62 -18.74
C GLY A 3 4.69 27.46 -18.83
N LYS A 4 5.07 26.85 -17.70
CA LYS A 4 6.03 25.74 -17.62
C LYS A 4 5.36 24.40 -17.93
N PRO A 5 6.10 23.40 -18.47
CA PRO A 5 5.64 22.02 -18.50
C PRO A 5 5.31 21.54 -17.08
N GLY A 6 4.30 20.70 -16.94
CA GLY A 6 3.87 20.18 -15.66
C GLY A 6 3.25 18.79 -15.77
N VAL A 7 3.38 18.05 -14.69
CA VAL A 7 2.73 16.75 -14.50
C VAL A 7 1.65 16.93 -13.44
N VAL A 8 0.45 16.42 -13.72
CA VAL A 8 -0.71 16.55 -12.84
C VAL A 8 -1.27 15.16 -12.55
N HIS A 9 -1.22 14.76 -11.29
CA HIS A 9 -1.88 13.55 -10.83
C HIS A 9 -3.15 13.92 -10.06
N PHE A 10 -4.31 13.59 -10.62
CA PHE A 10 -5.58 13.69 -9.90
C PHE A 10 -5.85 12.36 -9.21
N ILE A 11 -5.69 12.32 -7.89
CA ILE A 11 -5.93 11.12 -7.10
C ILE A 11 -7.41 10.71 -7.26
N GLY A 12 -7.67 9.55 -7.88
CA GLY A 12 -9.02 9.06 -8.17
C GLY A 12 -9.73 9.74 -9.35
N GLY A 13 -9.08 10.70 -10.01
CA GLY A 13 -9.56 11.34 -11.22
C GLY A 13 -9.22 10.54 -12.48
N LEU A 14 -10.00 10.75 -13.54
CA LEU A 14 -9.68 10.20 -14.86
C LEU A 14 -8.48 10.95 -15.45
N SER A 15 -7.47 10.22 -15.94
CA SER A 15 -6.38 10.77 -16.73
C SER A 15 -6.93 11.25 -18.07
N LYS A 16 -7.19 12.55 -18.19
CA LYS A 16 -7.45 13.21 -19.47
C LYS A 16 -6.29 14.14 -19.75
N GLN A 17 -5.74 14.10 -20.96
CA GLN A 17 -4.73 15.07 -21.37
C GLN A 17 -5.33 16.47 -21.24
N LEU A 18 -4.67 17.33 -20.45
CA LEU A 18 -5.14 18.69 -20.18
C LEU A 18 -4.67 19.66 -21.26
N SER A 19 -3.41 19.51 -21.71
CA SER A 19 -2.81 20.24 -22.83
C SER A 19 -1.47 19.61 -23.23
N ASP A 20 -0.81 20.10 -24.29
CA ASP A 20 0.53 19.66 -24.69
C ASP A 20 1.61 19.92 -23.62
N ARG A 21 1.36 20.85 -22.68
CA ARG A 21 2.29 21.19 -21.60
C ARG A 21 1.94 20.53 -20.27
N LEU A 22 0.72 20.01 -20.13
CA LEU A 22 0.21 19.43 -18.89
C LEU A 22 -0.17 17.98 -19.14
N GLU A 23 0.72 17.10 -18.71
CA GLU A 23 0.57 15.66 -18.76
C GLU A 23 -0.17 15.18 -17.51
N THR A 24 -1.07 14.21 -17.67
CA THR A 24 -1.76 13.58 -16.54
C THR A 24 -1.31 12.14 -16.37
N THR A 25 -1.17 11.72 -15.11
CA THR A 25 -0.70 10.38 -14.76
C THR A 25 -1.70 9.65 -13.86
N ALA A 26 -1.63 8.32 -13.87
CA ALA A 26 -2.60 7.45 -13.20
C ALA A 26 -2.22 7.11 -11.75
N THR A 27 -0.94 7.20 -11.39
CA THR A 27 -0.44 6.88 -10.04
C THR A 27 0.59 7.92 -9.57
N LEU A 28 0.87 7.92 -8.27
CA LEU A 28 1.92 8.74 -7.65
C LEU A 28 3.30 8.41 -8.22
N ALA A 29 3.58 7.11 -8.43
CA ALA A 29 4.83 6.66 -9.03
C ALA A 29 4.95 7.12 -10.49
N ASP A 30 3.90 7.00 -11.29
CA ASP A 30 3.86 7.50 -12.67
C ASP A 30 4.07 9.02 -12.69
N ALA A 31 3.48 9.75 -11.74
CA ALA A 31 3.64 11.20 -11.62
C ALA A 31 5.10 11.60 -11.34
N ALA A 32 5.75 10.90 -10.41
CA ALA A 32 7.16 11.12 -10.11
C ALA A 32 8.05 10.79 -11.32
N HIS A 33 7.80 9.66 -11.98
CA HIS A 33 8.55 9.24 -13.17
C HIS A 33 8.40 10.22 -14.33
N ALA A 34 7.18 10.66 -14.64
CA ALA A 34 6.92 11.66 -15.66
C ALA A 34 7.59 13.00 -15.30
N ALA A 35 7.56 13.41 -14.03
CA ALA A 35 8.20 14.66 -13.62
C ALA A 35 9.73 14.64 -13.83
N LEU A 36 10.39 13.54 -13.47
CA LEU A 36 11.82 13.35 -13.69
C LEU A 36 12.17 13.30 -15.18
N THR A 37 11.38 12.57 -15.97
CA THR A 37 11.53 12.49 -17.43
C THR A 37 11.44 13.87 -18.08
N ARG A 38 10.45 14.69 -17.67
CA ARG A 38 10.29 16.05 -18.20
C ARG A 38 11.34 17.03 -17.74
N ALA A 39 12.09 16.69 -16.69
CA ALA A 39 13.21 17.48 -16.19
C ALA A 39 14.55 17.03 -16.80
N ASP A 40 14.54 16.07 -17.73
CA ASP A 40 15.74 15.43 -18.30
C ASP A 40 16.68 14.86 -17.22
N ILE A 41 16.12 14.37 -16.11
CA ILE A 41 16.87 13.73 -15.02
C ILE A 41 16.90 12.22 -15.28
N GLU A 42 18.11 11.67 -15.41
CA GLU A 42 18.29 10.23 -15.55
C GLU A 42 17.83 9.49 -14.28
N ILE A 43 17.06 8.42 -14.50
CA ILE A 43 16.51 7.61 -13.42
C ILE A 43 17.33 6.33 -13.34
N GLY A 44 18.24 6.26 -12.36
CA GLY A 44 19.17 5.15 -12.20
C GLY A 44 18.51 3.79 -11.92
N HIS A 45 17.33 3.79 -11.29
CA HIS A 45 16.54 2.57 -11.05
C HIS A 45 15.05 2.81 -11.35
N THR A 46 14.56 2.22 -12.44
CA THR A 46 13.15 2.27 -12.86
C THR A 46 12.38 0.97 -12.59
N ALA A 47 13.05 -0.06 -12.07
CA ALA A 47 12.46 -1.40 -11.90
C ALA A 47 11.19 -1.34 -11.03
N GLY A 48 10.04 -1.58 -11.67
CA GLY A 48 8.73 -1.60 -11.03
C GLY A 48 8.06 -0.24 -10.78
N LEU A 49 8.63 0.86 -11.30
CA LEU A 49 8.04 2.20 -11.25
C LEU A 49 7.18 2.54 -12.48
N SER A 50 7.35 1.84 -13.60
CA SER A 50 6.68 2.16 -14.87
C SER A 50 5.96 0.96 -15.52
N ASP A 51 5.24 0.15 -14.75
CA ASP A 51 4.43 -0.93 -15.34
C ASP A 51 2.95 -0.58 -15.30
N SER A 52 2.51 0.10 -16.36
CA SER A 52 1.12 0.37 -16.70
C SER A 52 0.33 -0.91 -17.04
N SER A 53 0.97 -2.09 -17.10
CA SER A 53 0.28 -3.35 -17.35
C SER A 53 1.05 -4.64 -17.03
N ALA A 54 2.34 -4.61 -16.68
CA ALA A 54 3.04 -5.86 -16.41
C ALA A 54 2.85 -6.31 -14.95
N SER A 55 2.58 -7.61 -14.79
CA SER A 55 2.66 -8.30 -13.52
C SER A 55 4.02 -8.00 -12.90
N VAL A 56 4.06 -7.23 -11.81
CA VAL A 56 5.31 -7.04 -11.08
C VAL A 56 5.71 -8.42 -10.59
N GLY A 57 6.80 -8.95 -11.12
CA GLY A 57 7.42 -10.21 -10.71
C GLY A 57 8.01 -10.09 -9.31
N LEU A 58 7.20 -9.70 -8.34
CA LEU A 58 7.54 -9.75 -6.93
C LEU A 58 7.70 -11.22 -6.61
N SER A 59 8.97 -11.62 -6.43
CA SER A 59 9.32 -13.00 -6.12
C SER A 59 8.62 -13.39 -4.83
N SER A 60 7.59 -14.20 -4.95
CA SER A 60 6.83 -14.72 -3.84
C SER A 60 7.58 -15.91 -3.22
N GLN A 61 8.87 -15.75 -2.91
CA GLN A 61 9.65 -16.80 -2.24
C GLN A 61 8.94 -17.15 -0.93
N GLY A 62 8.29 -18.32 -0.91
CA GLY A 62 7.49 -18.80 0.22
C GLY A 62 5.97 -18.77 0.02
N VAL A 63 5.42 -18.03 -0.95
CA VAL A 63 4.02 -18.19 -1.38
C VAL A 63 3.99 -19.32 -2.41
N THR A 64 3.89 -20.55 -1.91
CA THR A 64 3.70 -21.73 -2.77
C THR A 64 2.38 -21.58 -3.55
N ALA A 65 2.28 -22.20 -4.74
CA ALA A 65 1.04 -22.24 -5.54
C ALA A 65 -0.19 -22.75 -4.73
N THR A 66 0.06 -23.50 -3.66
CA THR A 66 -0.93 -23.92 -2.64
C THR A 66 -1.52 -22.76 -1.82
N GLY A 67 -0.80 -21.66 -1.61
CA GLY A 67 -1.30 -20.44 -0.95
C GLY A 67 -2.23 -19.60 -1.82
N ALA A 68 -2.01 -19.59 -3.14
CA ALA A 68 -2.90 -18.90 -4.10
C ALA A 68 -4.26 -19.63 -4.22
N SER A 69 -4.27 -20.96 -4.17
CA SER A 69 -5.50 -21.77 -4.23
C SER A 69 -6.28 -21.84 -2.92
N ALA A 70 -5.65 -21.56 -1.76
CA ALA A 70 -6.28 -21.68 -0.44
C ALA A 70 -7.14 -20.45 -0.05
N ILE A 71 -7.14 -19.38 -0.85
CA ILE A 71 -7.60 -18.05 -0.41
C ILE A 71 -8.51 -17.35 -1.44
N ALA A 72 -9.07 -18.09 -2.40
CA ALA A 72 -10.16 -17.57 -3.23
C ALA A 72 -11.37 -17.20 -2.34
N GLY A 73 -11.60 -15.88 -2.15
CA GLY A 73 -12.69 -15.36 -1.33
C GLY A 73 -12.30 -14.75 0.03
N ALA A 74 -11.02 -14.66 0.38
CA ALA A 74 -10.63 -13.97 1.61
C ALA A 74 -10.60 -12.44 1.46
N ARG A 75 -10.69 -11.76 2.60
CA ARG A 75 -10.76 -10.30 2.68
C ARG A 75 -9.39 -9.67 2.45
N ILE A 76 -9.45 -8.48 1.89
CA ILE A 76 -8.31 -7.56 1.75
C ILE A 76 -8.48 -6.52 2.86
N VAL A 77 -7.44 -6.30 3.65
CA VAL A 77 -7.40 -5.28 4.69
C VAL A 77 -6.21 -4.36 4.43
N GLY A 78 -6.46 -3.11 4.05
CA GLY A 78 -5.41 -2.10 3.91
C GLY A 78 -5.32 -1.20 5.15
N LEU A 79 -4.12 -0.96 5.64
CA LEU A 79 -3.84 -0.24 6.87
C LEU A 79 -2.73 0.78 6.61
N TYR A 80 -3.15 2.01 6.31
CA TYR A 80 -2.28 3.07 5.83
C TYR A 80 -2.10 4.17 6.87
N CYS A 81 -0.89 4.71 6.96
CA CYS A 81 -0.59 5.93 7.67
C CYS A 81 -0.76 7.18 6.79
N GLY A 82 -0.54 7.05 5.46
CA GLY A 82 -0.67 8.15 4.51
C GLY A 82 -1.99 8.12 3.74
N GLY A 83 -2.84 9.14 3.93
CA GLY A 83 -4.16 9.21 3.28
C GLY A 83 -4.15 9.17 1.75
N THR A 84 -3.16 9.83 1.11
CA THR A 84 -3.00 9.78 -0.35
C THR A 84 -2.65 8.39 -0.86
N LEU A 85 -1.80 7.65 -0.12
CA LEU A 85 -1.44 6.26 -0.44
C LEU A 85 -2.64 5.32 -0.24
N CYS A 86 -3.38 5.52 0.85
CA CYS A 86 -4.64 4.84 1.12
C CYS A 86 -5.64 5.02 -0.02
N GLN A 87 -5.82 6.27 -0.46
CA GLN A 87 -6.74 6.64 -1.52
C GLN A 87 -6.35 6.01 -2.86
N GLU A 88 -5.06 6.02 -3.22
CA GLU A 88 -4.54 5.36 -4.42
C GLU A 88 -4.81 3.85 -4.39
N ALA A 89 -4.51 3.18 -3.27
CA ALA A 89 -4.76 1.75 -3.11
C ALA A 89 -6.25 1.41 -3.24
N TRP A 90 -7.12 2.21 -2.58
CA TRP A 90 -8.57 2.07 -2.71
C TRP A 90 -9.03 2.23 -4.16
N ASN A 91 -8.52 3.24 -4.89
CA ASN A 91 -8.87 3.46 -6.29
C ASN A 91 -8.48 2.28 -7.18
N ILE A 92 -7.27 1.74 -7.02
CA ILE A 92 -6.79 0.59 -7.81
C ILE A 92 -7.66 -0.64 -7.55
N LEU A 93 -7.95 -0.95 -6.29
CA LEU A 93 -8.83 -2.07 -5.91
C LEU A 93 -10.26 -1.87 -6.43
N HIS A 94 -10.82 -0.65 -6.31
CA HIS A 94 -12.16 -0.34 -6.78
C HIS A 94 -12.28 -0.45 -8.31
N GLN A 95 -11.30 0.11 -9.05
CA GLN A 95 -11.25 0.02 -10.52
C GLN A 95 -11.06 -1.42 -11.01
N ALA A 96 -10.39 -2.26 -10.22
CA ALA A 96 -10.27 -3.69 -10.49
C ALA A 96 -11.58 -4.48 -10.25
N GLY A 97 -12.63 -3.84 -9.74
CA GLY A 97 -13.96 -4.43 -9.55
C GLY A 97 -14.19 -5.02 -8.15
N PHE A 98 -13.30 -4.81 -7.18
CA PHE A 98 -13.53 -5.25 -5.81
C PHE A 98 -14.56 -4.36 -5.10
N ASP A 99 -15.42 -5.00 -4.30
CA ASP A 99 -16.30 -4.29 -3.36
C ASP A 99 -15.51 -3.87 -2.11
N VAL A 100 -14.70 -2.81 -2.25
CA VAL A 100 -13.83 -2.29 -1.21
C VAL A 100 -14.38 -1.00 -0.61
N ARG A 101 -14.44 -0.95 0.73
CA ARG A 101 -14.87 0.21 1.51
C ARG A 101 -13.67 0.93 2.13
N SER A 102 -13.78 2.23 2.36
CA SER A 102 -12.70 3.03 2.97
C SER A 102 -13.20 4.37 3.54
N ASN A 103 -12.56 4.89 4.59
CA ASN A 103 -12.82 6.26 5.05
C ASN A 103 -12.37 7.35 4.06
N VAL A 104 -11.48 7.01 3.11
CA VAL A 104 -11.11 7.90 2.00
C VAL A 104 -11.89 7.60 0.72
N ALA A 105 -12.93 6.74 0.73
CA ALA A 105 -13.67 6.45 -0.50
C ALA A 105 -14.30 7.73 -1.11
N GLY A 106 -14.07 7.95 -2.40
CA GLY A 106 -14.63 9.12 -3.11
C GLY A 106 -16.16 9.08 -3.30
N LYS A 107 -16.78 7.89 -3.23
CA LYS A 107 -18.24 7.71 -3.32
C LYS A 107 -18.83 7.46 -1.94
N SER A 108 -19.91 8.16 -1.59
CA SER A 108 -20.56 8.07 -0.28
C SER A 108 -20.94 6.64 0.12
N ALA A 109 -21.45 5.83 -0.82
CA ALA A 109 -21.86 4.45 -0.55
C ALA A 109 -20.72 3.47 -0.20
N LYS A 110 -19.46 3.85 -0.43
CA LYS A 110 -18.27 3.06 -0.06
C LYS A 110 -17.52 3.68 1.11
N LYS A 111 -17.96 4.85 1.59
CA LYS A 111 -17.36 5.54 2.72
C LYS A 111 -17.78 4.86 4.01
N ILE A 112 -16.81 4.62 4.89
CA ILE A 112 -17.03 3.98 6.19
C ILE A 112 -16.35 4.78 7.30
N HIS A 113 -16.89 4.67 8.51
CA HIS A 113 -16.40 5.34 9.71
C HIS A 113 -15.83 4.34 10.73
N PRO A 114 -14.94 4.78 11.65
CA PRO A 114 -14.26 3.88 12.60
C PRO A 114 -15.19 3.01 13.45
N ASP A 115 -16.40 3.49 13.75
CA ASP A 115 -17.37 2.79 14.59
C ASP A 115 -18.16 1.70 13.84
N GLU A 116 -18.00 1.62 12.52
CA GLU A 116 -18.69 0.62 11.71
C GLU A 116 -18.01 -0.74 11.75
N ARG A 117 -18.81 -1.80 11.66
CA ARG A 117 -18.28 -3.17 11.59
C ARG A 117 -17.50 -3.38 10.29
N GLU A 118 -16.29 -3.89 10.44
CA GLU A 118 -15.45 -4.30 9.33
C GLU A 118 -15.96 -5.60 8.72
N THR A 119 -16.64 -5.49 7.59
CA THR A 119 -17.11 -6.60 6.75
C THR A 119 -16.59 -6.43 5.32
N GLY A 120 -16.26 -7.52 4.64
CA GLY A 120 -15.73 -7.48 3.28
C GLY A 120 -14.34 -6.85 3.18
N HIS A 121 -13.96 -6.40 1.98
CA HIS A 121 -12.69 -5.72 1.74
C HIS A 121 -12.74 -4.30 2.32
N VAL A 122 -11.69 -3.91 3.05
CA VAL A 122 -11.58 -2.58 3.67
C VAL A 122 -10.17 -2.03 3.50
N VAL A 123 -10.06 -0.72 3.35
CA VAL A 123 -8.78 0.00 3.37
C VAL A 123 -8.96 1.23 4.26
N TRP A 124 -8.10 1.39 5.26
CA TRP A 124 -8.17 2.48 6.23
C TRP A 124 -7.01 3.44 6.09
N ASP A 125 -7.34 4.73 6.03
CA ASP A 125 -6.42 5.80 6.37
C ASP A 125 -6.49 6.00 7.88
N LEU A 126 -5.49 5.49 8.59
CA LEU A 126 -5.38 5.61 10.04
C LEU A 126 -4.81 6.97 10.46
N GLY A 127 -4.33 7.78 9.50
CA GLY A 127 -3.92 9.16 9.70
C GLY A 127 -5.06 10.16 9.79
N ASP A 128 -6.26 9.77 9.34
CA ASP A 128 -7.46 10.59 9.41
C ASP A 128 -7.79 11.04 10.84
N ASP A 129 -8.33 12.25 10.98
CA ASP A 129 -8.65 12.89 12.27
C ASP A 129 -9.49 11.98 13.18
N ALA A 130 -10.36 11.14 12.61
CA ALA A 130 -11.19 10.22 13.38
C ALA A 130 -10.39 9.15 14.14
N PHE A 131 -9.15 8.86 13.72
CA PHE A 131 -8.24 7.91 14.36
C PHE A 131 -7.17 8.57 15.24
N THR A 132 -6.96 9.88 15.10
CA THR A 132 -5.85 10.61 15.74
C THR A 132 -6.28 11.56 16.85
N VAL A 133 -7.56 11.57 17.24
CA VAL A 133 -8.05 12.34 18.41
C VAL A 133 -7.27 11.96 19.67
N GLY A 134 -6.49 12.90 20.20
CA GLY A 134 -5.71 12.73 21.43
C GLY A 134 -4.51 11.78 21.29
N LYS A 135 -4.10 11.44 20.07
CA LYS A 135 -2.97 10.55 19.78
C LYS A 135 -2.08 11.15 18.68
N PRO A 136 -0.76 10.86 18.67
CA PRO A 136 0.08 11.26 17.55
C PRO A 136 -0.37 10.59 16.25
N HIS A 137 -0.07 11.23 15.12
CA HIS A 137 -0.34 10.67 13.80
C HIS A 137 0.46 9.37 13.58
N PRO A 138 -0.08 8.32 12.93
CA PRO A 138 0.58 7.02 12.78
C PRO A 138 1.90 7.02 12.01
N MET A 139 2.17 8.05 11.21
CA MET A 139 3.51 8.24 10.62
C MET A 139 4.59 8.54 11.67
N ILE A 140 4.21 9.19 12.78
CA ILE A 140 5.11 9.56 13.89
C ILE A 140 5.15 8.40 14.90
N GLU A 141 3.99 7.85 15.24
CA GLU A 141 3.81 6.79 16.24
C GLU A 141 2.95 5.64 15.66
N PRO A 142 3.57 4.60 15.08
CA PRO A 142 2.88 3.61 14.24
C PRO A 142 2.06 2.57 15.02
N SER A 143 2.05 2.62 16.35
CA SER A 143 1.38 1.65 17.22
C SER A 143 -0.09 1.36 16.84
N LEU A 144 -0.84 2.35 16.38
CA LEU A 144 -2.21 2.13 15.87
C LEU A 144 -2.20 1.21 14.63
N ARG A 145 -1.42 1.53 13.60
CA ARG A 145 -1.30 0.70 12.39
C ARG A 145 -0.84 -0.71 12.76
N ASP A 146 0.18 -0.82 13.59
CA ASP A 146 0.82 -2.08 13.93
C ASP A 146 -0.12 -3.00 14.71
N SER A 147 -0.89 -2.45 15.66
CA SER A 147 -1.93 -3.19 16.37
C SER A 147 -3.02 -3.71 15.42
N ARG A 148 -3.40 -2.92 14.41
CA ARG A 148 -4.42 -3.29 13.41
C ARG A 148 -3.89 -4.36 12.46
N VAL A 149 -2.60 -4.34 12.11
CA VAL A 149 -1.93 -5.38 11.32
C VAL A 149 -1.93 -6.70 12.09
N ALA A 150 -1.51 -6.68 13.36
CA ALA A 150 -1.52 -7.86 14.22
C ALA A 150 -2.95 -8.40 14.44
N GLN A 151 -3.96 -7.53 14.57
CA GLN A 151 -5.36 -7.92 14.67
C GLN A 151 -5.87 -8.57 13.38
N ALA A 152 -5.56 -8.00 12.22
CA ALA A 152 -5.94 -8.55 10.93
C ALA A 152 -5.35 -9.95 10.71
N GLY A 153 -4.11 -10.21 11.16
CA GLY A 153 -3.52 -11.55 11.10
C GLY A 153 -4.22 -12.62 11.96
N LYS A 154 -4.91 -12.20 13.02
CA LYS A 154 -5.71 -13.10 13.86
C LYS A 154 -7.05 -13.48 13.23
N ASP A 155 -7.58 -12.63 12.35
CA ASP A 155 -8.86 -12.86 11.68
C ASP A 155 -8.69 -13.94 10.57
N PRO A 156 -9.33 -15.11 10.69
CA PRO A 156 -9.22 -16.17 9.69
C PRO A 156 -9.86 -15.80 8.34
N THR A 157 -10.65 -14.73 8.28
CA THR A 157 -11.28 -14.24 7.05
C THR A 157 -10.37 -13.32 6.25
N VAL A 158 -9.22 -12.90 6.78
CA VAL A 158 -8.27 -12.01 6.10
C VAL A 158 -7.21 -12.84 5.38
N GLY A 159 -7.11 -12.63 4.06
CA GLY A 159 -6.12 -13.31 3.22
C GLY A 159 -4.91 -12.44 2.88
N VAL A 160 -5.13 -11.13 2.79
CA VAL A 160 -4.09 -10.16 2.41
C VAL A 160 -4.21 -8.91 3.26
N ILE A 161 -3.06 -8.42 3.70
CA ILE A 161 -2.91 -7.16 4.40
C ILE A 161 -2.02 -6.23 3.55
N LEU A 162 -2.53 -5.04 3.22
CA LEU A 162 -1.78 -3.96 2.59
C LEU A 162 -1.34 -2.95 3.65
N ALA A 163 -0.12 -2.45 3.57
CA ALA A 163 0.37 -1.39 4.45
C ALA A 163 1.36 -0.46 3.73
N ASP A 164 1.54 0.75 4.25
CA ASP A 164 2.61 1.66 3.84
C ASP A 164 3.70 1.77 4.92
N CYS A 165 4.91 2.07 4.45
CA CYS A 165 6.03 2.46 5.28
C CYS A 165 6.56 3.80 4.76
N VAL A 166 6.13 4.90 5.37
CA VAL A 166 6.56 6.26 4.98
C VAL A 166 7.70 6.69 5.88
N ILE A 167 8.81 7.13 5.28
CA ILE A 167 10.02 7.55 5.98
C ILE A 167 10.34 9.03 5.71
N GLY A 168 11.44 9.51 6.29
CA GLY A 168 11.89 10.90 6.19
C GLY A 168 11.70 11.70 7.47
N TYR A 169 12.01 12.99 7.39
CA TYR A 169 11.92 13.89 8.55
C TYR A 169 10.51 13.95 9.11
N GLY A 170 10.40 13.81 10.44
CA GLY A 170 9.12 13.83 11.15
C GLY A 170 8.38 12.49 11.17
N ALA A 171 8.86 11.45 10.46
CA ALA A 171 8.36 10.10 10.62
C ALA A 171 9.04 9.38 11.82
N HIS A 172 8.50 8.23 12.20
CA HIS A 172 9.09 7.34 13.19
C HIS A 172 10.57 7.03 12.87
N GLU A 173 11.39 6.77 13.89
CA GLU A 173 12.83 6.52 13.71
C GLU A 173 13.14 5.24 12.93
N ASN A 174 12.25 4.24 13.04
CA ASN A 174 12.37 2.96 12.34
C ASN A 174 10.99 2.32 12.10
N PRO A 175 10.18 2.86 11.18
CA PRO A 175 8.81 2.37 10.95
C PRO A 175 8.76 0.95 10.39
N ALA A 176 9.79 0.51 9.66
CA ALA A 176 9.90 -0.86 9.15
C ALA A 176 10.06 -1.88 10.27
N ALA A 177 10.89 -1.61 11.29
CA ALA A 177 11.05 -2.54 12.41
C ALA A 177 9.74 -2.74 13.18
N SER A 178 9.00 -1.65 13.41
CA SER A 178 7.69 -1.69 14.07
C SER A 178 6.66 -2.50 13.25
N LEU A 179 6.60 -2.25 11.93
CA LEU A 179 5.72 -3.02 11.03
C LEU A 179 6.14 -4.50 10.92
N ALA A 180 7.44 -4.78 10.89
CA ALA A 180 7.99 -6.14 10.87
C ALA A 180 7.62 -6.92 12.13
N GLU A 181 7.62 -6.26 13.31
CA GLU A 181 7.14 -6.89 14.54
C GLU A 181 5.66 -7.26 14.43
N ALA A 182 4.81 -6.35 13.94
CA ALA A 182 3.40 -6.64 13.73
C ALA A 182 3.16 -7.77 12.71
N ALA A 183 3.94 -7.81 11.63
CA ALA A 183 3.93 -8.89 10.64
C ALA A 183 4.26 -10.25 11.26
N ASN A 184 5.30 -10.29 12.11
CA ASN A 184 5.69 -11.49 12.84
C ASN A 184 4.60 -11.94 13.82
N GLN A 185 3.97 -11.02 14.54
CA GLN A 185 2.86 -11.32 15.45
C GLN A 185 1.64 -11.87 14.69
N ALA A 186 1.30 -11.30 13.54
CA ALA A 186 0.24 -11.78 12.65
C ALA A 186 0.52 -13.21 12.17
N SER A 187 1.73 -13.47 11.67
CA SER A 187 2.17 -14.78 11.19
C SER A 187 2.18 -15.84 12.30
N LYS A 188 2.73 -15.48 13.47
CA LYS A 188 2.76 -16.34 14.66
C LYS A 188 1.34 -16.73 15.08
N SER A 189 0.42 -15.76 15.18
CA SER A 189 -0.97 -16.02 15.61
C SER A 189 -1.70 -16.98 14.66
N ALA A 190 -1.49 -16.85 13.35
CA ALA A 190 -2.07 -17.75 12.37
C ALA A 190 -1.51 -19.18 12.51
N ARG A 191 -0.19 -19.33 12.68
CA ARG A 191 0.48 -20.62 12.88
C ARG A 191 0.04 -21.32 14.16
N GLU A 192 -0.06 -20.59 15.27
CA GLU A 192 -0.58 -21.12 16.56
C GLU A 192 -2.03 -21.60 16.44
N SER A 193 -2.78 -21.06 15.48
CA SER A 193 -4.14 -21.49 15.16
C SER A 193 -4.21 -22.57 14.07
N ASN A 194 -3.08 -23.16 13.66
CA ASN A 194 -2.97 -24.11 12.54
C ASN A 194 -3.55 -23.58 11.21
N ARG A 195 -3.40 -22.27 10.95
CA ARG A 195 -3.83 -21.61 9.71
C ARG A 195 -2.65 -21.07 8.92
N MET A 196 -2.85 -20.88 7.63
CA MET A 196 -1.93 -20.08 6.82
C MET A 196 -2.00 -18.61 7.23
N PRO A 197 -0.84 -17.93 7.42
CA PRO A 197 -0.80 -16.49 7.61
C PRO A 197 -1.39 -15.73 6.43
N ALA A 198 -2.00 -14.57 6.71
CA ALA A 198 -2.30 -13.59 5.67
C ALA A 198 -0.99 -13.11 5.02
N ILE A 199 -1.05 -12.82 3.72
CA ILE A 199 0.08 -12.25 2.99
C ILE A 199 0.15 -10.76 3.31
N LEU A 200 1.28 -10.29 3.83
CA LEU A 200 1.53 -8.86 4.00
C LEU A 200 2.27 -8.31 2.78
N VAL A 201 1.74 -7.23 2.21
CA VAL A 201 2.34 -6.50 1.10
C VAL A 201 2.47 -5.04 1.50
N ALA A 202 3.66 -4.46 1.32
CA ALA A 202 3.90 -3.07 1.65
C ALA A 202 4.76 -2.37 0.60
N SER A 203 4.75 -1.04 0.61
CA SER A 203 5.72 -0.22 -0.12
C SER A 203 6.41 0.75 0.83
N VAL A 204 7.71 0.96 0.64
CA VAL A 204 8.47 1.98 1.37
C VAL A 204 8.48 3.26 0.52
N THR A 205 8.02 4.37 1.09
CA THR A 205 8.00 5.70 0.43
C THR A 205 8.99 6.63 1.11
N GLY A 206 10.01 7.05 0.37
CA GLY A 206 11.10 7.92 0.81
C GLY A 206 12.34 7.72 -0.06
N THR A 207 13.52 8.01 0.49
CA THR A 207 14.81 7.98 -0.22
C THR A 207 15.90 7.31 0.61
N ASP A 208 17.02 6.95 -0.02
CA ASP A 208 18.19 6.41 0.69
C ASP A 208 18.89 7.46 1.57
N GLU A 209 18.66 8.75 1.31
CA GLU A 209 19.20 9.89 2.07
C GLU A 209 18.34 10.25 3.29
N ASP A 210 17.15 9.66 3.45
CA ASP A 210 16.33 9.88 4.64
C ASP A 210 17.01 9.30 5.90
N PRO A 211 16.76 9.85 7.10
CA PRO A 211 17.38 9.37 8.35
C PRO A 211 17.23 7.86 8.61
N GLN A 212 16.13 7.28 8.14
CA GLN A 212 15.80 5.86 8.30
C GLN A 212 16.45 4.96 7.24
N ASN A 213 16.90 5.54 6.11
CA ASN A 213 17.43 4.92 4.89
C ASN A 213 16.46 3.93 4.19
N LEU A 214 16.02 4.25 2.97
CA LEU A 214 15.08 3.42 2.20
C LEU A 214 15.52 1.95 2.08
N HIS A 215 16.74 1.69 1.60
CA HIS A 215 17.22 0.32 1.41
C HIS A 215 17.14 -0.52 2.70
N ARG A 216 17.65 0.00 3.82
CA ARG A 216 17.59 -0.65 5.13
C ARG A 216 16.17 -0.96 5.57
N GLN A 217 15.23 -0.04 5.36
CA GLN A 217 13.82 -0.22 5.73
C GLN A 217 13.17 -1.33 4.91
N ARG A 218 13.53 -1.46 3.62
CA ARG A 218 13.07 -2.58 2.78
C ARG A 218 13.61 -3.92 3.27
N GLU A 219 14.91 -4.02 3.56
CA GLU A 219 15.53 -5.26 4.05
C GLU A 219 14.89 -5.77 5.35
N ILE A 220 14.57 -4.87 6.28
CA ILE A 220 13.89 -5.22 7.54
C ILE A 220 12.52 -5.86 7.28
N LEU A 221 11.73 -5.29 6.36
CA LEU A 221 10.41 -5.81 6.01
C LEU A 221 10.51 -7.15 5.28
N GLU A 222 11.42 -7.25 4.30
CA GLU A 222 11.66 -8.48 3.53
C GLU A 222 12.10 -9.63 4.46
N ALA A 223 12.98 -9.36 5.42
CA ALA A 223 13.42 -10.32 6.43
C ALA A 223 12.27 -10.82 7.34
N ALA A 224 11.22 -10.02 7.53
CA ALA A 224 10.01 -10.40 8.26
C ALA A 224 8.97 -11.14 7.38
N GLY A 225 9.29 -11.40 6.10
CA GLY A 225 8.40 -12.07 5.16
C GLY A 225 7.32 -11.15 4.57
N VAL A 226 7.48 -9.82 4.67
CA VAL A 226 6.61 -8.86 3.99
C VAL A 226 7.06 -8.75 2.53
N ILE A 227 6.10 -8.79 1.60
CA ILE A 227 6.37 -8.53 0.18
C ILE A 227 6.53 -7.02 0.00
N VAL A 228 7.73 -6.55 -0.33
CA VAL A 228 8.00 -5.12 -0.48
C VAL A 228 7.96 -4.69 -1.95
N ALA A 229 6.82 -4.12 -2.34
CA ALA A 229 6.59 -3.57 -3.65
C ALA A 229 7.46 -2.33 -3.94
N PRO A 230 7.75 -2.05 -5.22
CA PRO A 230 8.50 -0.88 -5.66
C PRO A 230 7.71 0.44 -5.52
N SER A 231 6.38 0.36 -5.43
CA SER A 231 5.49 1.50 -5.19
C SER A 231 4.18 1.05 -4.54
N ASN A 232 3.45 1.99 -3.95
CA ASN A 232 2.11 1.71 -3.38
C ASN A 232 1.14 1.19 -4.45
N ALA A 233 1.15 1.80 -5.63
CA ALA A 233 0.39 1.31 -6.77
C ALA A 233 0.77 -0.12 -7.17
N ALA A 234 2.05 -0.46 -7.20
CA ALA A 234 2.52 -1.82 -7.46
C ALA A 234 2.06 -2.81 -6.38
N ALA A 235 2.07 -2.43 -5.11
CA ALA A 235 1.53 -3.26 -4.02
C ALA A 235 0.04 -3.57 -4.26
N ALA A 236 -0.78 -2.55 -4.52
CA ALA A 236 -2.20 -2.72 -4.77
C ALA A 236 -2.47 -3.57 -6.04
N ARG A 237 -1.73 -3.35 -7.13
CA ARG A 237 -1.83 -4.15 -8.37
C ARG A 237 -1.45 -5.61 -8.15
N TRP A 238 -0.39 -5.88 -7.39
CA TRP A 238 -0.01 -7.25 -7.03
C TRP A 238 -1.15 -7.97 -6.28
N VAL A 239 -1.80 -7.27 -5.33
CA VAL A 239 -2.97 -7.83 -4.62
C VAL A 239 -4.13 -8.10 -5.58
N VAL A 240 -4.40 -7.20 -6.54
CA VAL A 240 -5.42 -7.43 -7.57
C VAL A 240 -5.11 -8.70 -8.38
N ASP A 241 -3.88 -8.86 -8.85
CA ASP A 241 -3.48 -10.01 -9.64
C ASP A 241 -3.54 -11.30 -8.83
N TRP A 242 -3.06 -11.26 -7.58
CA TRP A 242 -3.13 -12.39 -6.66
C TRP A 242 -4.57 -12.82 -6.38
N MET A 243 -5.45 -11.88 -6.04
CA MET A 243 -6.87 -12.14 -5.78
C MET A 243 -7.63 -12.66 -7.01
N LYS A 244 -7.16 -12.34 -8.23
CA LYS A 244 -7.72 -12.82 -9.50
C LYS A 244 -7.06 -14.11 -10.01
N GLY A 245 -6.09 -14.67 -9.27
CA GLY A 245 -5.36 -15.88 -9.67
C GLY A 245 -4.39 -15.67 -10.83
N LYS A 246 -3.89 -14.45 -11.04
CA LYS A 246 -2.93 -14.08 -12.10
C LYS A 246 -1.49 -13.96 -11.61
N ALA A 247 -1.27 -13.87 -10.30
CA ALA A 247 0.06 -13.89 -9.69
C ALA A 247 0.50 -15.35 -9.52
N SER A 248 1.03 -15.96 -10.57
CA SER A 248 1.59 -17.33 -10.58
C SER A 248 2.94 -17.34 -11.25
#